data_AF-A0A1H2LPG2-F1
#
_entry.id   AF-A0A1H2LPG2-F1
#
_cell.length_a   1.000
_cell.length_b   1.000
_cell.length_c   1.000
_cell.angle_alpha   90.00
_cell.angle_beta   90.00
_cell.angle_gamma   90.00
#
_symmetry.space_group_name_H-M   'P 1'
#
loop_
_entity.id
_entity.type
_entity.pdbx_description
1 polymer ?
#
loop_
_entity_poly.entity_id
_entity_poly.type
_entity_poly.pdbx_seq_one_letter_code
_entity_poly.pdbx_strand_id
1 'polypeptide(L)' 'MEFLAAIGLLWIGWLLGWRHAHITVAAECERLGAFYVGKTVYRCTAIEPKEEPSE' A
#
# COMPACT_ATOMS: atom_id res chain seq x y z
N MET A 1 -16.68 26.24 9.39
CA MET A 1 -15.52 25.62 10.07
C MET A 1 -15.74 24.14 10.31
N GLU A 2 -16.90 23.69 10.79
CA GLU A 2 -17.14 22.26 11.07
C GLU A 2 -17.04 21.34 9.84
N PHE A 3 -17.58 21.76 8.69
CA PHE A 3 -17.44 21.00 7.44
C PHE A 3 -15.98 20.85 6.98
N LEU A 4 -15.15 21.88 7.18
CA LEU A 4 -13.72 21.82 6.82
C LEU A 4 -12.96 20.85 7.75
N ALA A 5 -13.31 20.83 9.04
CA ALA A 5 -12.75 19.88 10.00
C ALA A 5 -13.13 18.43 9.65
N ALA A 6 -14.40 18.19 9.30
CA ALA A 6 -14.86 16.87 8.85
C ALA A 6 -14.14 16.40 7.59
N ILE A 7 -14.00 17.27 6.58
CA ILE A 7 -13.24 16.98 5.35
C ILE A 7 -11.77 16.67 5.70
N GLY A 8 -11.15 17.48 6.57
CA GLY A 8 -9.78 17.25 7.02
C GLY A 8 -9.58 15.88 7.68
N LEU A 9 -10.49 15.48 8.58
CA LEU A 9 -10.43 14.19 9.25
C LEU A 9 -10.61 13.02 8.26
N LEU A 10 -11.51 13.14 7.28
CA LEU A 10 -11.69 12.13 6.25
C LEU A 10 -10.44 11.95 5.39
N TRP A 11 -9.78 13.05 5.01
CA TRP A 11 -8.51 13.02 4.27
C TRP A 11 -7.39 12.35 5.07
N ILE A 12 -7.26 12.69 6.36
CA ILE A 12 -6.24 12.07 7.23
C ILE A 12 -6.52 10.57 7.38
N GLY A 13 -7.76 10.18 7.66
CA GLY A 13 -8.16 8.78 7.78
C GLY A 13 -7.89 7.99 6.50
N TRP A 14 -8.21 8.59 5.34
CA TRP A 14 -7.92 8.00 4.03
C TRP A 14 -6.42 7.78 3.82
N LEU A 15 -5.58 8.80 4.08
CA LEU A 15 -4.14 8.70 3.92
C LEU A 15 -3.50 7.66 4.86
N LEU A 16 -3.95 7.62 6.12
CA LEU A 16 -3.48 6.64 7.09
C LEU A 16 -3.87 5.21 6.68
N GLY A 17 -5.12 5.01 6.25
CA GLY A 17 -5.61 3.72 5.76
C GLY A 17 -4.87 3.27 4.50
N TRP A 18 -4.69 4.16 3.53
CA TRP A 18 -3.95 3.90 2.30
C TRP A 18 -2.50 3.48 2.60
N ARG A 19 -1.81 4.22 3.46
CA ARG A 19 -0.42 3.91 3.85
C ARG A 19 -0.34 2.57 4.58
N HIS A 20 -1.24 2.32 5.53
CA HIS A 20 -1.25 1.07 6.30
C HIS A 20 -1.50 -0.15 5.41
N ALA A 21 -2.41 -0.04 4.44
CA ALA A 21 -2.68 -1.12 3.48
C ALA A 21 -1.45 -1.45 2.63
N HIS A 22 -0.76 -0.43 2.09
CA HIS A 22 0.45 -0.65 1.28
C HIS A 22 1.58 -1.31 2.09
N ILE A 23 1.81 -0.85 3.31
CA ILE A 23 2.81 -1.45 4.20
C ILE A 23 2.47 -2.91 4.51
N THR A 24 1.21 -3.21 4.80
CA THR A 24 0.77 -4.57 5.13
C THR A 24 0.94 -5.51 3.94
N VAL A 25 0.54 -5.08 2.74
CA VAL A 25 0.75 -5.86 1.51
C VAL A 25 2.24 -6.11 1.28
N ALA A 26 3.08 -5.07 1.37
CA ALA A 26 4.52 -5.21 1.17
C ALA A 26 5.16 -6.17 2.19
N ALA A 27 4.86 -6.01 3.48
CA ALA A 27 5.41 -6.87 4.53
C ALA A 27 5.01 -8.33 4.36
N GLU A 28 3.76 -8.62 3.99
CA GLU A 28 3.32 -10.00 3.78
C GLU A 28 3.87 -10.58 2.46
N CYS A 29 3.97 -9.76 1.42
CA CYS A 29 4.65 -10.12 0.19
C CYS A 29 6.14 -10.46 0.43
N GLU A 30 6.85 -9.69 1.26
CA GLU A 30 8.25 -9.98 1.64
C GLU A 30 8.36 -11.27 2.47
N ARG A 31 7.43 -11.48 3.41
CA ARG A 31 7.46 -12.62 4.33
C ARG A 31 7.09 -13.94 3.69
N LEU A 32 6.04 -13.96 2.86
CA LEU A 32 5.44 -15.17 2.30
C LEU A 32 5.58 -15.30 0.78
N GLY A 33 5.94 -14.23 0.08
CA GLY A 33 5.88 -14.17 -1.38
C GLY A 33 4.45 -14.12 -1.94
N ALA A 34 3.43 -13.89 -1.09
CA ALA A 34 2.03 -13.87 -1.49
C ALA A 34 1.16 -13.02 -0.54
N PHE A 35 0.03 -12.52 -1.05
CA PHE A 35 -0.98 -11.78 -0.30
C PHE A 35 -2.37 -12.40 -0.50
N TYR A 36 -3.16 -12.48 0.56
CA TYR A 36 -4.45 -13.16 0.58
C TYR A 36 -5.60 -12.14 0.54
N VAL A 37 -6.52 -12.26 -0.43
CA VAL A 37 -7.72 -11.42 -0.54
C VAL A 37 -8.95 -12.32 -0.61
N GLY A 38 -9.66 -12.42 0.52
CA GLY A 38 -10.78 -13.35 0.66
C GLY A 38 -10.32 -14.80 0.49
N LYS A 39 -10.77 -15.44 -0.59
CA LYS A 39 -10.38 -16.83 -0.95
C LYS A 39 -9.30 -16.90 -2.03
N THR A 40 -8.83 -15.75 -2.51
CA THR A 40 -7.87 -15.65 -3.62
C THR A 40 -6.48 -15.37 -3.08
N VAL A 41 -5.47 -16.08 -3.59
CA VAL A 41 -4.07 -15.87 -3.26
C VAL A 41 -3.39 -15.19 -4.44
N TYR A 42 -2.76 -14.04 -4.19
CA TYR A 42 -1.96 -13.30 -5.15
C TYR A 42 -0.49 -13.54 -4.86
N ARG A 43 0.28 -13.97 -5.86
CA ARG A 43 1.74 -14.07 -5.72
C ARG A 43 2.36 -12.69 -5.93
N CYS A 44 3.34 -12.36 -5.10
CA CYS A 44 4.06 -11.10 -5.21
C CYS A 44 5.39 -11.34 -5.93
N THR A 45 5.78 -10.39 -6.76
CA THR A 45 7.10 -10.38 -7.40
C THR A 45 7.64 -8.96 -7.26
N ALA A 46 8.76 -8.82 -6.56
CA ALA A 46 9.45 -7.54 -6.49
C ALA A 46 9.92 -7.17 -7.90
N ILE A 47 9.59 -5.96 -8.33
CA ILE A 47 10.18 -5.39 -9.53
C ILE A 47 11.39 -4.62 -9.02
N GLU A 48 12.59 -5.17 -9.19
CA GLU A 48 13.80 -4.39 -8.94
C GLU A 48 13.75 -3.15 -9.85
N PRO A 49 14.03 -1.95 -9.33
CA PRO A 49 14.22 -0.80 -10.20
C PRO A 49 15.36 -1.17 -11.15
N LYS A 50 15.09 -1.23 -12.45
CA LYS A 50 16.15 -1.32 -13.45
C LYS A 50 17.10 -0.15 -13.19
N GLU A 51 18.38 -0.41 -12.97
CA GLU A 51 19.39 0.62 -13.11
C GLU A 51 19.20 1.21 -14.52
N GLU A 52 18.87 2.51 -14.61
CA GLU A 52 19.00 3.24 -15.87
C GLU A 52 20.47 3.17 -16.27
N PRO A 53 20.82 2.65 -17.46
CA PRO A 53 22.17 2.80 -17.98
C PRO A 53 22.45 4.30 -18.09
N SER A 54 23.47 4.79 -17.40
CA SER A 54 23.99 6.13 -17.60
C SER A 54 24.50 6.26 -19.04
N GLU A 55 23.73 6.91 -19.90
CA GLU A 55 24.18 7.43 -21.21
C GLU A 55 25.01 8.71 -21.04
#